data_AF-A0A2N9IP22-F1
#
_entry.id   AF-A0A2N9IP22-F1
#
_cell.length_a   1.000
_cell.length_b   1.000
_cell.length_c   1.000
_cell.angle_alpha   90.00
_cell.angle_beta   90.00
_cell.angle_gamma   90.00
#
_symmetry.space_group_name_H-M   'P 1'
#
loop_
_entity.id
_entity.type
_entity.pdbx_description
1 polymer ?
#
loop_
_entity_poly.entity_id
_entity_poly.type
_entity_poly.pdbx_seq_one_letter_code
_entity_poly.pdbx_strand_id
1 'polypeptide(L)'
;MGADDVPMDDKAKRMRDLLSSFYSPDPSMSPSPNTSSSRPQTTLDAINSSSFDPDQYMNLLAAKSNVEGILQRHVEMAAEIKNLDTDLQMLVYENYNKFISATDTIKRMKSNIVGMESNMEQLLEKIMSVQSRSDGVNTSLFEKREHVEKLHRTRNLLRKVQFIYDLPVRLGKCIKSEAYADAVRFYTGAMPIFKVICFFITVF
;
A
#
# COMPACT_ATOMS: atom_id res chain seq x y z
N MET A 1 -13.18 22.98 -14.64
CA MET A 1 -12.97 21.65 -14.06
C MET A 1 -12.08 20.89 -15.03
N GLY A 2 -10.78 20.90 -14.78
CA GLY A 2 -9.80 20.20 -15.63
C GLY A 2 -9.71 18.74 -15.22
N ALA A 3 -9.75 17.85 -16.21
CA ALA A 3 -9.44 16.45 -16.03
C ALA A 3 -7.93 16.30 -15.93
N ASP A 4 -7.44 15.84 -14.78
CA ASP A 4 -6.06 15.41 -14.59
C ASP A 4 -5.81 14.13 -15.39
N ASP A 5 -5.14 14.28 -16.53
CA ASP A 5 -4.64 13.18 -17.36
C ASP A 5 -3.38 12.61 -16.69
N VAL A 6 -3.48 11.40 -16.13
CA VAL A 6 -2.40 10.74 -15.39
C VAL A 6 -1.46 10.02 -16.37
N PRO A 7 -0.16 10.37 -16.45
CA PRO A 7 0.77 9.86 -17.46
C PRO A 7 1.43 8.53 -17.04
N MET A 8 0.62 7.49 -16.80
CA MET A 8 1.10 6.14 -16.38
C MET A 8 0.88 5.03 -17.43
N ASP A 9 0.14 5.29 -18.51
CA ASP A 9 -0.26 4.26 -19.48
C ASP A 9 0.77 4.00 -20.60
N ASP A 10 1.64 4.97 -20.92
CA ASP A 10 2.60 4.83 -22.03
C ASP A 10 3.68 3.78 -21.78
N LYS A 11 4.15 3.65 -20.53
CA LYS A 11 5.12 2.62 -20.15
C LYS A 11 4.50 1.23 -20.18
N ALA A 12 3.24 1.11 -19.76
CA ALA A 12 2.50 -0.15 -19.77
C ALA A 12 2.14 -0.59 -21.20
N LYS A 13 1.80 0.36 -22.09
CA LYS A 13 1.62 0.11 -23.52
C LYS A 13 2.91 -0.35 -24.20
N ARG A 14 4.02 0.36 -24.00
CA ARG A 14 5.34 -0.05 -24.54
C ARG A 14 5.77 -1.43 -24.08
N MET A 15 5.52 -1.77 -22.81
CA MET A 15 5.86 -3.08 -22.27
C MET A 15 4.99 -4.19 -22.87
N ARG A 16 3.70 -3.93 -23.08
CA ARG A 16 2.78 -4.86 -23.76
C ARG A 16 3.16 -5.06 -25.22
N ASP A 17 3.49 -4.00 -25.95
CA ASP A 17 3.93 -4.10 -27.35
C ASP A 17 5.24 -4.88 -27.47
N LEU A 18 6.21 -4.61 -26.59
CA LEU A 18 7.48 -5.32 -26.57
C LEU A 18 7.25 -6.83 -26.34
N LEU A 19 6.46 -7.17 -25.32
CA LEU A 19 6.11 -8.57 -25.02
C LEU A 19 5.33 -9.21 -26.17
N SER A 20 4.42 -8.49 -26.82
CA SER A 20 3.68 -9.02 -27.97
C SER A 20 4.60 -9.37 -29.15
N SER A 21 5.67 -8.60 -29.38
CA SER A 21 6.64 -8.92 -30.44
C SER A 21 7.47 -10.17 -30.14
N PHE A 22 7.73 -10.48 -28.86
CA PHE A 22 8.48 -11.66 -28.43
C PHE A 22 7.65 -12.94 -28.39
N TYR A 23 6.33 -12.83 -28.17
CA TYR A 23 5.43 -13.98 -28.01
C TYR A 23 4.40 -14.13 -29.14
N SER A 24 4.45 -13.29 -30.17
CA SER A 24 3.65 -13.52 -31.38
C SER A 24 4.11 -14.81 -32.03
N PRO A 25 3.20 -15.74 -32.37
CA PRO A 25 3.56 -16.95 -33.06
C PRO A 25 4.15 -16.58 -34.42
N ASP A 26 5.37 -17.02 -34.71
CA ASP A 26 5.97 -16.90 -36.03
C ASP A 26 5.03 -17.56 -37.06
N PRO A 27 4.58 -16.86 -38.12
CA PRO A 27 3.75 -17.46 -39.17
C PRO A 27 4.47 -18.61 -39.92
N SER A 28 5.74 -18.89 -39.65
CA SER A 28 6.45 -20.08 -40.14
C SER A 28 6.00 -21.41 -39.49
N MET A 29 5.20 -21.38 -38.42
CA MET A 29 4.65 -22.57 -37.76
C MET A 29 3.20 -22.85 -38.20
N SER A 30 3.03 -23.14 -39.49
CA SER A 30 1.82 -23.79 -40.01
C SER A 30 2.21 -25.10 -40.71
N PRO A 31 1.66 -26.26 -40.31
CA PRO A 31 1.96 -27.52 -40.96
C PRO A 31 1.16 -27.63 -42.25
N SER A 32 1.79 -27.37 -43.39
CA SER A 32 1.23 -27.70 -44.71
C SER A 32 1.70 -29.10 -45.11
N PRO A 33 0.80 -30.05 -45.40
CA PRO A 33 1.20 -31.34 -45.94
C PRO A 33 1.32 -31.17 -47.46
N ASN A 34 2.51 -31.33 -48.04
CA ASN A 34 2.62 -31.85 -49.41
C ASN A 34 4.04 -32.32 -49.75
N THR A 35 4.05 -33.55 -50.22
CA THR A 35 5.15 -34.40 -50.65
C THR A 35 5.82 -33.87 -51.92
N SER A 36 7.13 -33.66 -51.87
CA SER A 36 8.02 -33.89 -53.01
C SER A 36 9.40 -34.25 -52.49
N SER A 37 9.82 -35.47 -52.80
CA SER A 37 11.11 -36.06 -52.51
C SER A 37 12.26 -35.25 -53.10
N SER A 38 12.75 -34.24 -52.38
CA SER A 38 14.12 -33.76 -52.53
C SER A 38 14.99 -34.59 -51.61
N ARG A 39 15.92 -35.38 -52.17
CA ARG A 39 17.07 -35.90 -51.41
C ARG A 39 17.62 -34.73 -50.58
N PRO A 40 17.87 -34.88 -49.27
CA PRO A 40 18.57 -33.85 -48.55
C PRO A 40 19.92 -33.69 -49.24
N GLN A 41 20.15 -32.54 -49.87
CA GLN A 41 21.51 -32.18 -50.23
C GLN A 41 22.22 -32.05 -48.89
N THR A 42 23.06 -33.03 -48.58
CA THR A 42 23.95 -33.01 -47.44
C THR A 42 24.96 -31.89 -47.68
N THR A 43 24.59 -30.68 -47.29
CA THR A 43 25.53 -29.58 -47.17
C THR A 43 26.44 -29.90 -45.99
N LEU A 44 27.75 -29.64 -46.14
CA LEU A 44 28.75 -29.90 -45.09
C LEU A 44 28.43 -29.12 -43.78
N ASP A 45 27.55 -28.12 -43.84
CA ASP A 45 27.13 -27.30 -42.70
C ASP A 45 25.93 -27.90 -41.91
N ALA A 46 25.35 -29.02 -42.36
CA ALA A 46 24.15 -29.61 -41.77
C ALA A 46 24.41 -30.51 -40.53
N ILE A 47 25.56 -30.37 -39.84
CA ILE A 47 25.93 -31.19 -38.66
C ILE A 47 24.92 -31.03 -37.51
N ASN A 48 24.30 -29.85 -37.38
CA ASN A 48 23.32 -29.55 -36.33
C ASN A 48 21.88 -29.93 -36.72
N SER A 49 21.67 -30.55 -37.89
CA SER A 49 20.33 -30.96 -38.34
C SER A 49 19.85 -32.22 -37.62
N SER A 50 18.55 -32.30 -37.35
CA SER A 50 17.92 -33.51 -36.79
C SER A 50 17.97 -34.74 -37.72
N SER A 51 18.32 -34.53 -38.99
CA SER A 51 18.48 -35.59 -40.00
C SER A 51 19.94 -35.87 -40.36
N PHE A 52 20.89 -35.56 -39.46
CA PHE A 52 22.32 -35.74 -39.71
C PHE A 52 22.69 -37.22 -39.85
N ASP A 53 23.39 -37.55 -40.95
CA ASP A 53 23.93 -38.89 -41.22
C ASP A 53 25.48 -38.82 -41.20
N PRO A 54 26.15 -39.39 -40.19
CA PRO A 54 27.60 -39.37 -40.05
C PRO A 54 28.33 -39.98 -41.24
N ASP A 55 27.79 -41.07 -41.81
CA ASP A 55 28.46 -41.81 -42.88
C ASP A 55 28.42 -41.02 -44.19
N GLN A 56 27.28 -40.41 -44.52
CA GLN A 56 27.19 -39.52 -45.69
C GLN A 56 28.05 -38.27 -45.54
N TYR A 57 28.05 -37.66 -44.35
CA TYR A 57 28.88 -36.50 -44.06
C TYR A 57 30.37 -36.82 -44.22
N MET A 58 30.82 -37.95 -43.68
CA MET A 58 32.22 -38.34 -43.71
C MET A 58 32.69 -38.75 -45.10
N ASN A 59 31.85 -39.44 -45.88
CA ASN A 59 32.12 -39.74 -47.28
C ASN A 59 32.22 -38.47 -48.14
N LEU A 60 31.35 -37.49 -47.93
CA LEU A 60 31.38 -36.21 -48.64
C LEU A 60 32.62 -35.38 -48.24
N LEU A 61 32.96 -35.38 -46.95
CA LEU A 61 34.15 -34.68 -46.43
C LEU A 61 35.44 -35.31 -46.97
N ALA A 62 35.54 -36.64 -47.01
CA ALA A 62 36.68 -37.35 -47.59
C ALA A 62 36.81 -37.15 -49.11
N ALA A 63 35.70 -37.02 -49.83
CA ALA A 63 35.70 -36.79 -51.27
C ALA A 63 36.06 -35.34 -51.66
N LYS A 64 35.76 -34.35 -50.81
CA LYS A 64 35.98 -32.92 -51.10
C LYS A 64 37.25 -32.32 -50.48
N SER A 65 37.79 -32.92 -49.43
CA SER A 65 38.88 -32.32 -48.63
C SER A 65 40.19 -33.06 -48.82
N ASN A 66 41.32 -32.35 -48.72
CA ASN A 66 42.62 -32.99 -48.57
C ASN A 66 42.84 -33.41 -47.09
N VAL A 67 43.85 -34.25 -46.85
CA VAL A 67 44.16 -34.75 -45.50
C VAL A 67 44.41 -33.63 -44.49
N GLU A 68 45.05 -32.53 -44.93
CA GLU A 68 45.31 -31.35 -44.09
C GLU A 68 44.01 -30.65 -43.64
N GLY A 69 43.03 -30.51 -44.54
CA GLY A 69 41.73 -29.93 -44.24
C GLY A 69 40.90 -30.81 -43.30
N ILE A 70 41.04 -32.14 -43.41
CA ILE A 70 40.41 -33.09 -42.47
C ILE A 70 41.05 -32.93 -41.07
N LEU A 71 42.38 -32.83 -41.00
CA LEU A 71 43.10 -32.62 -39.74
C LEU A 71 42.70 -31.29 -39.08
N GLN A 72 42.67 -30.21 -39.85
CA GLN A 72 42.24 -28.90 -39.39
C GLN A 72 40.80 -28.96 -38.84
N ARG A 73 39.89 -29.63 -39.55
CA ARG A 73 38.50 -29.78 -39.10
C ARG A 73 38.39 -30.61 -37.81
N HIS A 74 39.23 -31.63 -37.65
CA HIS A 74 39.31 -32.39 -36.40
C HIS A 74 39.77 -31.51 -35.23
N VAL A 75 40.81 -30.68 -35.43
CA VAL A 75 41.30 -29.77 -34.39
C VAL A 75 40.24 -28.73 -34.00
N GLU A 76 39.54 -28.16 -34.98
CA GLU A 76 38.42 -27.23 -34.73
C GLU A 76 37.30 -27.90 -33.95
N MET A 77 36.89 -29.10 -34.35
CA MET A 77 35.82 -29.84 -33.69
C MET A 77 36.21 -30.21 -32.24
N ALA A 78 37.47 -30.60 -32.01
CA ALA A 78 37.96 -30.87 -30.66
C ALA A 78 37.94 -29.62 -29.77
N ALA A 79 38.25 -28.44 -30.34
CA ALA A 79 38.14 -27.18 -29.63
C ALA A 79 36.68 -26.79 -29.34
N GLU A 80 35.78 -26.99 -30.32
CA GLU A 80 34.36 -26.73 -30.19
C GLU A 80 33.70 -27.60 -29.11
N ILE A 81 34.03 -28.91 -29.07
CA ILE A 81 33.58 -29.83 -28.02
C ILE A 81 33.98 -29.31 -26.63
N LYS A 82 35.23 -28.86 -26.48
CA LYS A 82 35.73 -28.34 -25.20
C LYS A 82 35.04 -27.04 -24.78
N ASN A 83 34.79 -26.14 -25.74
CA ASN A 83 34.07 -24.90 -25.48
C ASN A 83 32.63 -25.19 -25.05
N LEU A 84 31.93 -26.09 -25.75
CA LEU A 84 30.57 -26.49 -25.40
C LEU A 84 30.48 -27.12 -24.00
N ASP A 85 31.47 -27.93 -23.59
CA ASP A 85 31.54 -28.46 -22.23
C ASP A 85 31.69 -27.33 -21.19
N THR A 86 32.54 -26.35 -21.48
CA THR A 86 32.73 -25.18 -20.61
C THR A 86 31.46 -24.32 -20.51
N ASP A 87 30.78 -24.11 -21.63
CA ASP A 87 29.52 -23.36 -21.69
C ASP A 87 28.40 -24.09 -20.94
N LEU A 88 28.33 -25.42 -21.06
CA LEU A 88 27.39 -26.24 -20.30
C LEU A 88 27.64 -26.10 -18.80
N GLN A 89 28.89 -26.19 -18.35
CA GLN A 89 29.25 -25.99 -16.95
C GLN A 89 28.88 -24.58 -16.46
N MET A 90 29.13 -23.56 -17.27
CA MET A 90 28.76 -22.18 -16.95
C MET A 90 27.25 -22.01 -16.81
N LEU A 91 26.46 -22.60 -17.72
CA LEU A 91 25.01 -22.56 -17.67
C LEU A 91 24.46 -23.22 -16.41
N VAL A 92 25.01 -24.39 -16.05
CA VAL A 92 24.64 -25.12 -14.83
C VAL A 92 24.96 -24.26 -13.60
N TYR A 93 26.14 -23.66 -13.55
CA TYR A 93 26.54 -22.77 -12.45
C TYR A 93 25.59 -21.57 -12.32
N GLU A 94 25.29 -20.88 -13.42
CA GLU A 94 24.34 -19.77 -13.42
C GLU A 94 22.95 -20.21 -12.95
N ASN A 95 22.47 -21.37 -13.42
CA ASN A 95 21.15 -21.87 -13.06
C ASN A 95 21.07 -22.20 -11.55
N TYR A 96 22.08 -22.89 -11.02
CA TYR A 96 22.16 -23.17 -9.59
C TYR A 96 22.25 -21.89 -8.75
N ASN A 97 23.06 -20.92 -9.18
CA ASN A 97 23.13 -19.63 -8.48
C ASN A 97 21.80 -18.88 -8.48
N LYS A 98 21.05 -18.90 -9.60
CA LYS A 98 19.70 -18.32 -9.68
C LYS A 98 18.74 -19.05 -8.73
N PHE A 99 18.81 -20.39 -8.66
CA PHE A 99 17.99 -21.18 -7.75
C PHE A 99 18.30 -20.91 -6.27
N ILE A 100 19.58 -20.83 -5.91
CA ILE A 100 20.05 -20.49 -4.57
C ILE A 100 19.56 -19.08 -4.20
N SER A 101 19.76 -18.10 -5.09
CA SER A 101 19.32 -16.71 -4.89
C SER A 101 17.80 -16.59 -4.73
N ALA A 102 17.02 -17.34 -5.52
CA ALA A 102 15.57 -17.41 -5.39
C ALA A 102 15.17 -18.01 -4.04
N THR A 103 15.82 -19.10 -3.63
CA THR A 103 15.58 -19.76 -2.34
C THR A 103 15.89 -18.83 -1.17
N ASP A 104 16.99 -18.10 -1.22
CA ASP A 104 17.36 -17.14 -0.17
C ASP A 104 16.42 -15.93 -0.14
N THR A 105 15.92 -15.50 -1.30
CA THR A 105 14.87 -14.47 -1.38
C THR A 105 13.60 -14.95 -0.68
N ILE A 106 13.16 -16.19 -0.92
CA ILE A 106 11.99 -16.78 -0.25
C ILE A 106 12.19 -16.86 1.26
N LYS A 107 13.37 -17.29 1.73
CA LYS A 107 13.69 -17.32 3.18
C LYS A 107 13.61 -15.93 3.81
N ARG A 108 14.15 -14.91 3.13
CA ARG A 108 14.10 -13.52 3.59
C ARG A 108 12.66 -13.00 3.65
N MET A 109 11.87 -13.27 2.61
CA MET A 109 10.44 -12.91 2.58
C MET A 109 9.69 -13.56 3.74
N LYS A 110 9.90 -14.85 4.01
CA LYS A 110 9.30 -15.55 5.15
C LYS A 110 9.66 -14.89 6.49
N SER A 111 10.95 -14.60 6.72
CA SER A 111 11.40 -13.96 7.96
C SER A 111 10.76 -12.58 8.16
N ASN A 112 10.69 -11.76 7.11
CA ASN A 112 10.07 -10.44 7.17
C ASN A 112 8.56 -10.51 7.46
N ILE A 113 7.84 -11.46 6.84
CA ILE A 113 6.39 -11.64 7.06
C ILE A 113 6.11 -12.05 8.50
N VAL A 114 6.88 -13.01 9.04
CA VAL A 114 6.73 -13.45 10.43
C VAL A 114 7.05 -12.31 11.41
N GLY A 115 8.09 -11.51 11.14
CA GLY A 115 8.38 -10.32 11.94
C GLY A 115 7.26 -9.27 11.88
N MET A 116 6.59 -9.13 10.74
CA MET A 116 5.50 -8.19 10.54
C MET A 116 4.22 -8.59 11.27
N GLU A 117 3.87 -9.88 11.32
CA GLU A 117 2.73 -10.36 12.12
C GLU A 117 2.90 -9.99 13.61
N SER A 118 4.06 -10.27 14.20
CA SER A 118 4.33 -9.90 15.60
C SER A 118 4.26 -8.39 15.84
N ASN A 119 4.78 -7.57 14.91
CA ASN A 119 4.66 -6.11 15.01
C ASN A 119 3.20 -5.64 14.91
N MET A 120 2.37 -6.27 14.08
CA MET A 120 0.95 -5.96 13.96
C MET A 120 0.19 -6.33 15.24
N GLU A 121 0.49 -7.48 15.85
CA GLU A 121 -0.09 -7.89 17.14
C GLU A 121 0.26 -6.89 18.25
N GLN A 122 1.53 -6.49 18.37
CA GLN A 122 1.96 -5.48 19.33
C GLN A 122 1.30 -4.11 19.08
N LEU A 123 1.07 -3.75 17.82
CA LEU A 123 0.37 -2.52 17.47
C LEU A 123 -1.10 -2.58 17.91
N LEU A 124 -1.78 -3.69 17.66
CA LEU A 124 -3.16 -3.90 18.08
C LEU A 124 -3.29 -3.80 19.60
N GLU A 125 -2.40 -4.45 20.34
CA GLU A 125 -2.35 -4.38 21.80
C GLU A 125 -2.18 -2.93 22.29
N LYS A 126 -1.24 -2.18 21.69
CA LYS A 126 -1.04 -0.75 22.02
C LYS A 126 -2.27 0.09 21.73
N ILE A 127 -2.95 -0.13 20.60
CA ILE A 127 -4.19 0.58 20.25
C ILE A 127 -5.27 0.27 21.28
N MET A 128 -5.46 -1.00 21.64
CA MET A 128 -6.44 -1.40 22.66
C MET A 128 -6.12 -0.78 24.03
N SER A 129 -4.84 -0.74 24.42
CA SER A 129 -4.39 -0.10 25.66
C SER A 129 -4.64 1.40 25.65
N VAL A 130 -4.33 2.09 24.54
CA VAL A 130 -4.61 3.53 24.38
C VAL A 130 -6.10 3.81 24.42
N GLN A 131 -6.92 2.99 23.75
CA GLN A 131 -8.37 3.12 23.73
C GLN A 131 -8.96 2.92 25.13
N SER A 132 -8.59 1.84 25.82
CA SER A 132 -9.01 1.58 27.20
C SER A 132 -8.65 2.74 28.14
N ARG A 133 -7.42 3.26 28.04
CA ARG A 133 -6.98 4.41 28.84
C ARG A 133 -7.72 5.69 28.48
N SER A 134 -8.03 5.90 27.20
CA SER A 134 -8.84 7.03 26.73
C SER A 134 -10.27 6.95 27.27
N ASP A 135 -10.90 5.77 27.24
CA ASP A 135 -12.25 5.55 27.75
C ASP A 135 -12.30 5.78 29.28
N GLY A 136 -11.27 5.33 30.01
CA GLY A 136 -11.12 5.62 31.44
C GLY A 136 -11.00 7.13 31.74
N VAL A 137 -10.16 7.85 30.98
CA VAL A 137 -10.03 9.31 31.11
C VAL A 137 -11.33 10.02 30.76
N ASN A 138 -11.99 9.62 29.68
CA ASN A 138 -13.24 10.22 29.22
C ASN A 138 -14.36 10.04 30.25
N THR A 139 -14.47 8.84 30.82
CA THR A 139 -15.45 8.54 31.88
C THR A 139 -15.21 9.41 33.12
N SER A 140 -13.96 9.51 33.59
CA SER A 140 -13.62 10.36 34.74
C SER A 140 -13.88 11.85 34.47
N LEU A 141 -13.57 12.31 33.26
CA LEU A 141 -13.84 13.69 32.86
C LEU A 141 -15.35 13.96 32.83
N PHE A 142 -16.14 13.03 32.30
CA PHE A 142 -17.60 13.14 32.21
C PHE A 142 -18.23 13.37 33.60
N GLU A 143 -17.86 12.56 34.60
CA GLU A 143 -18.34 12.72 35.98
C GLU A 143 -17.97 14.11 36.55
N LYS A 144 -16.72 14.55 36.34
CA LYS A 144 -16.28 15.87 36.79
C LYS A 144 -17.02 17.01 36.10
N ARG A 145 -17.29 16.91 34.79
CA ARG A 145 -18.11 17.89 34.05
C ARG A 145 -19.51 17.96 34.62
N GLU A 146 -20.13 16.81 34.91
CA GLU A 146 -21.46 16.79 35.51
C GLU A 146 -21.49 17.46 36.89
N HIS A 147 -20.47 17.23 37.72
CA HIS A 147 -20.34 17.88 39.02
C HIS A 147 -20.12 19.39 38.90
N VAL A 148 -19.28 19.83 37.96
CA VAL A 148 -19.05 21.25 37.67
C VAL A 148 -20.35 21.92 37.17
N GLU A 149 -21.12 21.25 36.32
CA GLU A 149 -22.43 21.73 35.85
C GLU A 149 -23.43 21.86 37.02
N LYS A 150 -23.49 20.88 37.92
CA LYS A 150 -24.31 20.96 39.14
C LYS A 150 -23.90 22.17 39.99
N LEU A 151 -22.61 22.37 40.23
CA LEU A 151 -22.10 23.53 40.96
C LEU A 151 -22.45 24.85 40.28
N HIS A 152 -22.32 24.92 38.95
CA HIS A 152 -22.68 26.11 38.18
C HIS A 152 -24.17 26.44 38.30
N ARG A 153 -25.06 25.43 38.24
CA ARG A 153 -26.50 25.61 38.47
C ARG A 153 -26.77 26.19 39.86
N THR A 154 -26.17 25.60 40.90
CA THR A 154 -26.33 26.07 42.29
C THR A 154 -25.80 27.50 42.47
N ARG A 155 -24.60 27.80 41.95
CA ARG A 155 -24.01 29.14 42.01
C ARG A 155 -24.88 30.17 41.29
N ASN A 156 -25.44 29.82 40.14
CA ASN A 156 -26.33 30.70 39.38
C ASN A 156 -27.62 30.97 40.15
N LEU A 157 -28.19 29.96 40.83
CA LEU A 157 -29.34 30.15 41.70
C LEU A 157 -29.00 31.05 42.90
N LEU A 158 -27.89 30.78 43.58
CA LEU A 158 -27.45 31.58 44.73
C LEU A 158 -27.22 33.05 44.34
N ARG A 159 -26.64 33.31 43.16
CA ARG A 159 -26.48 34.67 42.63
C ARG A 159 -27.83 35.37 42.39
N LYS A 160 -28.82 34.65 41.86
CA LYS A 160 -30.19 35.19 41.67
C LYS A 160 -30.84 35.51 43.02
N VAL A 161 -30.71 34.63 44.01
CA VAL A 161 -31.24 34.85 45.37
C VAL A 161 -30.55 36.02 46.05
N GLN A 162 -29.22 36.10 45.98
CA GLN A 162 -28.45 37.21 46.53
C GLN A 162 -28.88 38.55 45.90
N PHE A 163 -29.10 38.56 44.58
CA PHE A 163 -29.56 39.76 43.89
C PHE A 163 -30.94 40.22 44.38
N ILE A 164 -31.87 39.29 44.63
CA ILE A 164 -33.18 39.62 45.21
C ILE A 164 -33.03 40.15 46.64
N TYR A 165 -32.16 39.54 47.46
CA TYR A 165 -31.93 39.96 48.84
C TYR A 165 -31.31 41.36 48.93
N ASP A 166 -30.37 41.70 48.04
CA ASP A 166 -29.70 43.00 48.01
C ASP A 166 -30.58 44.11 47.40
N LEU A 167 -31.61 43.75 46.62
CA LEU A 167 -32.42 44.69 45.86
C LEU A 167 -33.18 45.71 46.74
N PRO A 168 -33.87 45.33 47.85
CA PRO A 168 -34.57 46.28 48.71
C PRO A 168 -33.65 47.31 49.36
N VAL A 169 -32.46 46.89 49.78
CA VAL A 169 -31.46 47.80 50.39
C VAL A 169 -30.93 48.78 49.35
N ARG A 170 -30.65 48.30 48.14
CA ARG A 170 -30.22 49.15 47.02
C ARG A 170 -31.32 50.14 46.61
N LEU A 171 -32.56 49.67 46.47
CA LEU A 171 -33.70 50.50 46.12
C LEU A 171 -33.99 51.56 47.20
N GLY A 172 -33.92 51.18 48.47
CA GLY A 172 -34.06 52.10 49.60
C GLY A 172 -32.98 53.18 49.67
N LYS A 173 -31.74 52.88 49.25
CA LYS A 173 -30.67 53.88 49.10
C LYS A 173 -30.97 54.83 47.93
N CYS A 174 -31.36 54.31 46.77
CA CYS A 174 -31.68 55.14 45.59
C CYS A 174 -32.86 56.09 45.86
N ILE A 175 -33.87 55.65 46.61
CA ILE A 175 -35.01 56.51 47.01
C ILE A 175 -34.56 57.63 47.96
N LYS A 176 -33.67 57.32 48.92
CA LYS A 176 -33.14 58.33 49.87
C LYS A 176 -32.21 59.35 49.22
N SER A 177 -31.55 58.99 48.12
CA SER A 177 -30.63 59.85 47.37
C SER A 177 -31.28 60.52 46.16
N GLU A 178 -32.62 60.50 46.03
CA GLU A 178 -33.40 61.06 44.91
C GLU A 178 -32.99 60.55 43.50
N ALA A 179 -32.25 59.43 43.44
CA ALA A 179 -31.78 58.80 42.21
C ALA A 179 -32.85 57.84 41.64
N TYR A 180 -33.98 58.39 41.21
CA TYR A 180 -35.14 57.61 40.75
C TYR A 180 -34.89 56.84 39.44
N ALA A 181 -34.03 57.37 38.54
CA ALA A 181 -33.70 56.71 37.28
C ALA A 181 -32.99 55.36 37.51
N ASP A 182 -32.04 55.31 38.46
CA ASP A 182 -31.31 54.08 38.79
C ASP A 182 -32.19 53.08 39.55
N ALA A 183 -33.08 53.57 40.41
CA ALA A 183 -34.09 52.74 41.08
C ALA A 183 -34.96 51.96 40.08
N VAL A 184 -35.47 52.65 39.05
CA VAL A 184 -36.29 52.02 37.99
C VAL A 184 -35.47 51.01 37.17
N ARG A 185 -34.19 51.30 36.88
CA ARG A 185 -33.31 50.35 36.17
C ARG A 185 -33.04 49.08 36.98
N PHE A 186 -32.74 49.21 38.28
CA PHE A 186 -32.54 48.05 39.15
C PHE A 186 -33.81 47.21 39.30
N TYR A 187 -34.97 47.85 39.43
CA TYR A 187 -36.26 47.16 39.51
C TYR A 187 -36.62 46.45 38.19
N THR A 188 -36.46 47.13 37.05
CA THR A 188 -36.75 46.55 35.73
C THR A 188 -35.83 45.39 35.40
N GLY A 189 -34.54 45.47 35.78
CA GLY A 189 -33.59 44.36 35.64
C GLY A 189 -33.92 43.15 36.54
N ALA A 190 -34.63 43.36 37.65
CA ALA A 190 -35.06 42.31 38.58
C ALA A 190 -36.40 41.68 38.21
N MET A 191 -37.23 42.40 37.44
CA MET A 191 -38.58 41.99 37.02
C MET A 191 -38.65 40.58 36.37
N PRO A 192 -37.70 40.14 35.52
CA PRO A 192 -37.72 38.79 34.94
C PRO A 192 -37.61 37.70 36.00
N ILE A 193 -36.81 37.94 37.05
CA ILE A 193 -36.60 36.98 38.14
C ILE A 193 -37.85 36.91 39.02
N PHE A 194 -38.46 38.05 39.32
CA PHE A 194 -39.73 38.10 40.06
C PHE A 194 -40.88 37.46 39.29
N LYS A 195 -40.96 37.64 37.97
CA LYS A 195 -41.99 36.99 37.15
C LYS A 195 -41.90 35.47 37.21
N VAL A 196 -40.68 34.93 37.16
CA VAL A 196 -40.44 33.47 37.29
C VAL A 196 -40.80 32.96 38.68
N ILE A 197 -40.43 33.67 39.74
CA ILE A 197 -40.74 33.27 41.13
C ILE A 197 -42.23 33.40 41.44
N CYS A 198 -42.86 34.50 41.03
CA CYS A 198 -44.28 34.74 41.25
C CYS A 198 -45.14 33.71 40.51
N PHE A 199 -44.74 33.32 39.30
CA PHE A 199 -45.35 32.20 38.59
C PHE A 199 -45.21 30.89 39.38
N PHE A 200 -44.03 30.61 39.95
CA PHE A 200 -43.81 29.40 40.76
C PHE A 200 -44.65 29.38 42.05
N ILE A 201 -44.85 30.53 42.69
CA ILE A 201 -45.69 30.69 43.91
C ILE A 201 -47.19 30.65 43.59
N THR A 202 -47.60 31.04 42.38
CA THR A 202 -49.02 31.05 41.97
C THR A 202 -49.50 29.68 41.47
N VAL A 203 -48.57 28.82 41.04
CA VAL A 203 -48.85 27.49 40.48
C VAL A 203 -48.75 26.36 41.54
N PHE A 204 -48.25 26.68 42.73
CA PHE A 204 -48.19 25.79 43.90
C PHE A 204 -49.12 26.31 45.01
#